data_AF-D0UR50-F1
#
_entry.id   AF-D0UR50-F1
#
_cell.length_a   1.000
_cell.length_b   1.000
_cell.length_c   1.000
_cell.angle_alpha   90.00
_cell.angle_beta   90.00
_cell.angle_gamma   90.00
#
_symmetry.space_group_name_H-M   'P 1'
#
loop_
_entity.id
_entity.type
_entity.pdbx_description
1 polymer ?
#
loop_
_entity_poly.entity_id
_entity_poly.type
_entity_poly.pdbx_seq_one_letter_code
_entity_poly.pdbx_strand_id
1 'polypeptide(L)'
;RDAGNMGWLTFTFSLQKKFESLFGDKLEVVRTHQQQENLKFLSHFKRKFIIHHGKRKKAADEPSEVEFFHIRSNGSSICTRCIQVKTDAALLNSAFCYILKVPFDKDDTSGAIYVWTGSKAAEDEARLAEEIATQMYDLSTHSIQVIEEGNEPENFFWVGLGEKKDYDKEADFMSYLRLFRCSNEKGYFSVSEKCA
;
A
#
# COMPACT_ATOMS: atom_id res chain seq x y z
N ARG A 1 -9.93 4.98 -4.88
CA ARG A 1 -10.55 5.62 -6.09
C ARG A 1 -11.92 5.02 -6.39
N ASP A 2 -12.18 3.80 -5.92
CA ASP A 2 -13.35 2.98 -6.27
C ASP A 2 -14.40 2.90 -5.16
N ALA A 3 -14.13 3.52 -4.00
CA ALA A 3 -15.08 3.60 -2.90
C ALA A 3 -16.17 4.65 -3.19
N GLY A 4 -17.42 4.20 -3.24
CA GLY A 4 -18.57 5.09 -3.45
C GLY A 4 -18.81 6.06 -2.29
N ASN A 5 -19.60 7.10 -2.53
CA ASN A 5 -19.92 8.13 -1.53
C ASN A 5 -20.80 7.63 -0.36
N MET A 6 -21.34 6.41 -0.45
CA MET A 6 -22.28 5.89 0.56
C MET A 6 -21.73 5.90 1.97
N GLY A 7 -20.48 5.47 2.17
CA GLY A 7 -19.87 5.47 3.52
C GLY A 7 -19.76 6.87 4.12
N TRP A 8 -19.47 7.87 3.30
CA TRP A 8 -19.43 9.27 3.72
C TRP A 8 -20.83 9.79 4.07
N LEU A 9 -21.83 9.51 3.24
CA LEU A 9 -23.22 9.89 3.50
C LEU A 9 -23.73 9.24 4.80
N THR A 10 -23.47 7.94 4.99
CA THR A 10 -23.80 7.24 6.23
C THR A 10 -23.14 7.91 7.44
N PHE A 11 -21.86 8.25 7.37
CA PHE A 11 -21.18 8.97 8.45
C PHE A 11 -21.86 10.31 8.75
N THR A 12 -22.05 11.16 7.73
CA THR A 12 -22.62 12.52 7.89
C THR A 12 -24.04 12.49 8.45
N PHE A 13 -24.91 11.60 7.97
CA PHE A 13 -26.31 11.57 8.39
C PHE A 13 -26.56 10.76 9.67
N SER A 14 -25.60 9.97 10.15
CA SER A 14 -25.78 9.16 11.37
C SER A 14 -24.70 9.42 12.43
N LEU A 15 -23.46 9.03 12.16
CA LEU A 15 -22.39 9.00 13.14
C LEU A 15 -21.90 10.39 13.53
N GLN A 16 -21.89 11.35 12.60
CA GLN A 16 -21.35 12.68 12.84
C GLN A 16 -22.03 13.37 14.04
N LYS A 17 -23.37 13.39 14.08
CA LYS A 17 -24.11 13.96 15.22
C LYS A 17 -23.78 13.29 16.55
N LYS A 18 -23.52 11.98 16.54
CA LYS A 18 -23.12 11.23 17.74
C LYS A 18 -21.74 11.66 18.22
N PHE A 19 -20.78 11.84 17.31
CA PHE A 19 -19.46 12.36 17.65
C PHE A 19 -19.51 13.81 18.13
N GLU A 20 -20.31 14.66 17.48
CA GLU A 20 -20.51 16.06 17.90
C GLU A 20 -21.07 16.13 19.33
N SER A 21 -22.01 15.25 19.69
CA SER A 21 -22.53 15.18 21.07
C SER A 21 -21.49 14.73 22.10
N LEU A 22 -20.49 13.92 21.71
CA LEU A 22 -19.49 13.38 22.63
C LEU A 22 -18.27 14.31 22.78
N PHE A 23 -17.89 14.98 21.70
CA PHE A 23 -16.64 15.73 21.60
C PHE A 23 -16.87 17.25 21.50
N GLY A 24 -18.10 17.69 21.25
CA GLY A 24 -18.47 19.09 21.17
C GLY A 24 -17.65 19.86 20.14
N ASP A 25 -17.09 20.98 20.58
CA ASP A 25 -16.24 21.89 19.81
C ASP A 25 -14.84 21.34 19.50
N LYS A 26 -14.45 20.21 20.11
CA LYS A 26 -13.14 19.57 19.89
C LYS A 26 -13.12 18.64 18.67
N LEU A 27 -14.27 18.41 18.04
CA LEU A 27 -14.36 17.52 16.88
C LEU A 27 -13.95 18.24 15.60
N GLU A 28 -12.88 17.77 14.98
CA GLU A 28 -12.50 18.13 13.61
C GLU A 28 -12.84 16.96 12.68
N VAL A 29 -13.68 17.20 11.67
CA VAL A 29 -14.01 16.20 10.65
C VAL A 29 -13.23 16.51 9.38
N VAL A 30 -12.27 15.64 9.05
CA VAL A 30 -11.48 15.73 7.81
C VAL A 30 -11.82 14.56 6.91
N ARG A 31 -12.35 14.86 5.72
CA ARG A 31 -12.59 13.85 4.68
C ARG A 31 -11.36 13.73 3.78
N THR A 32 -10.85 12.52 3.62
CA THR A 32 -9.75 12.20 2.70
C THR A 32 -10.16 11.10 1.73
N HIS A 33 -9.47 11.04 0.60
CA HIS A 33 -9.57 9.92 -0.34
C HIS A 33 -8.37 8.99 -0.16
N GLN A 34 -8.54 7.72 -0.52
CA GLN A 34 -7.47 6.72 -0.51
C GLN A 34 -6.25 7.21 -1.30
N GLN A 35 -5.06 7.09 -0.71
CA GLN A 35 -3.78 7.63 -1.18
C GLN A 35 -3.66 9.16 -1.17
N GLN A 36 -4.63 9.88 -0.60
CA GLN A 36 -4.60 11.33 -0.38
C GLN A 36 -4.69 11.67 1.11
N GLU A 37 -4.25 10.76 1.98
CA GLU A 37 -4.20 10.98 3.41
C GLU A 37 -3.12 12.00 3.77
N ASN A 38 -3.41 12.86 4.76
CA ASN A 38 -2.47 13.87 5.22
C ASN A 38 -1.39 13.30 6.16
N LEU A 39 -0.31 14.06 6.36
CA LEU A 39 0.83 13.65 7.19
C LEU A 39 0.45 13.33 8.64
N LYS A 40 -0.47 14.11 9.22
CA LYS A 40 -0.95 13.91 10.59
C LYS A 40 -1.60 12.52 10.73
N PHE A 41 -2.48 12.17 9.80
CA PHE A 41 -3.11 10.84 9.75
C PHE A 41 -2.08 9.73 9.60
N LEU A 42 -1.17 9.84 8.63
CA LEU A 42 -0.14 8.82 8.37
C LEU A 42 0.81 8.62 9.56
N SER A 43 1.11 9.67 10.32
CA SER A 43 2.01 9.60 11.48
C SER A 43 1.55 8.62 12.56
N HIS A 44 0.24 8.36 12.67
CA HIS A 44 -0.31 7.41 13.64
C HIS A 44 0.10 5.96 13.36
N PHE A 45 0.41 5.63 12.10
CA PHE A 45 0.70 4.26 11.68
C PHE A 45 2.19 3.91 11.73
N LYS A 46 3.06 4.87 12.08
CA LYS A 46 4.50 4.66 12.21
C LYS A 46 5.11 3.94 10.98
N ARG A 47 4.78 4.45 9.78
CA ARG A 47 5.19 3.91 8.46
C ARG A 47 4.50 2.62 8.01
N LYS A 48 3.60 2.04 8.81
CA LYS A 48 2.92 0.76 8.52
C LYS A 48 1.47 0.95 8.09
N PHE A 49 1.25 1.85 7.14
CA PHE A 49 -0.08 2.08 6.58
C PHE A 49 -0.32 1.14 5.41
N ILE A 50 -1.16 0.12 5.62
CA ILE A 50 -1.45 -0.93 4.64
C ILE A 50 -2.79 -0.64 3.95
N ILE A 51 -2.81 -0.73 2.62
CA ILE A 51 -3.97 -0.43 1.79
C ILE A 51 -4.29 -1.67 0.95
N HIS A 52 -5.37 -2.37 1.29
CA HIS A 52 -5.90 -3.46 0.47
C HIS A 52 -6.81 -2.94 -0.65
N HIS A 53 -6.87 -3.70 -1.75
CA HIS A 53 -7.90 -3.54 -2.76
C HIS A 53 -9.21 -4.22 -2.33
N GLY A 54 -10.33 -3.72 -2.86
CA GLY A 54 -11.64 -4.32 -2.63
C GLY A 54 -12.30 -3.91 -1.31
N LYS A 55 -12.97 -4.85 -0.65
CA LYS A 55 -13.83 -4.62 0.52
C LYS A 55 -13.34 -5.44 1.71
N ARG A 56 -13.50 -4.90 2.92
CA ARG A 56 -13.10 -5.57 4.16
C ARG A 56 -13.86 -6.88 4.44
N LYS A 57 -15.15 -6.95 4.12
CA LYS A 57 -15.94 -8.18 4.26
C LYS A 57 -15.83 -8.96 2.96
N LYS A 58 -14.98 -9.99 2.94
CA LYS A 58 -15.02 -11.06 1.94
C LYS A 58 -16.18 -12.01 2.26
N ALA A 59 -16.80 -12.60 1.24
CA ALA A 59 -17.79 -13.65 1.48
C ALA A 59 -17.09 -14.87 2.09
N ALA A 60 -17.79 -15.65 2.93
CA ALA A 60 -17.19 -16.80 3.61
C ALA A 60 -16.66 -17.87 2.64
N ASP A 61 -17.18 -17.91 1.42
CA ASP A 61 -16.81 -18.87 0.37
C ASP A 61 -15.82 -18.29 -0.66
N GLU A 62 -15.28 -17.08 -0.46
CA GLU A 62 -14.27 -16.54 -1.38
C GLU A 62 -12.92 -17.26 -1.13
N PRO A 63 -12.35 -17.88 -2.18
CA PRO A 63 -11.08 -18.59 -2.02
C PRO A 63 -9.96 -17.63 -1.65
N SER A 64 -8.95 -18.15 -0.94
CA SER A 64 -7.71 -17.40 -0.73
C SER A 64 -7.09 -17.02 -2.06
N GLU A 65 -6.89 -15.72 -2.24
CA GLU A 65 -6.26 -15.17 -3.43
C GLU A 65 -4.80 -14.86 -3.13
N VAL A 66 -3.99 -14.91 -4.19
CA VAL A 66 -2.64 -14.35 -4.17
C VAL A 66 -2.76 -12.85 -3.93
N GLU A 67 -2.02 -12.34 -2.95
CA GLU A 67 -1.96 -10.91 -2.66
C GLU A 67 -0.55 -10.39 -2.91
N PHE A 68 -0.44 -9.26 -3.60
CA PHE A 68 0.85 -8.64 -3.90
C PHE A 68 0.82 -7.20 -3.44
N PHE A 69 1.82 -6.79 -2.68
CA PHE A 69 1.94 -5.45 -2.10
C PHE A 69 3.25 -4.80 -2.50
N HIS A 70 3.18 -3.50 -2.75
CA HIS A 70 4.33 -2.64 -3.04
C HIS A 70 4.49 -1.63 -1.91
N ILE A 71 5.67 -1.60 -1.30
CA ILE A 71 6.05 -0.60 -0.30
C ILE A 71 6.63 0.62 -0.99
N ARG A 72 5.97 1.77 -0.83
CA ARG A 72 6.36 3.04 -1.44
C ARG A 72 6.56 4.10 -0.39
N SER A 73 7.68 4.80 -0.45
CA SER A 73 7.90 6.05 0.28
C SER A 73 7.99 7.22 -0.71
N ASN A 74 7.13 8.22 -0.52
CA ASN A 74 7.14 9.43 -1.34
C ASN A 74 7.73 10.59 -0.53
N GLY A 75 9.00 10.91 -0.79
CA GLY A 75 9.73 12.03 -0.20
C GLY A 75 10.13 11.83 1.26
N SER A 76 9.17 11.61 2.16
CA SER A 76 9.41 11.35 3.59
C SER A 76 9.01 9.94 3.97
N SER A 77 9.76 9.34 4.89
CA SER A 77 9.43 8.04 5.49
C SER A 77 8.05 8.03 6.16
N ILE A 78 7.55 9.18 6.66
CA ILE A 78 6.19 9.29 7.21
C ILE A 78 5.12 8.97 6.15
N CYS A 79 5.41 9.24 4.87
CA CYS A 79 4.52 8.98 3.75
C CYS A 79 4.55 7.52 3.27
N THR A 80 5.24 6.62 3.96
CA THR A 80 5.35 5.20 3.55
C THR A 80 3.99 4.54 3.53
N ARG A 81 3.70 3.81 2.45
CA ARG A 81 2.48 3.02 2.26
C ARG A 81 2.84 1.64 1.74
N CYS A 82 2.18 0.62 2.29
CA CYS A 82 2.18 -0.72 1.73
C CYS A 82 0.86 -0.89 0.97
N ILE A 83 0.91 -0.89 -0.36
CA ILE A 83 -0.28 -0.82 -1.20
C ILE A 83 -0.41 -2.14 -1.94
N GLN A 84 -1.57 -2.79 -1.82
CA GLN A 84 -1.89 -3.94 -2.65
C GLN A 84 -1.90 -3.48 -4.11
N VAL A 85 -1.29 -4.27 -4.99
CA VAL A 85 -1.23 -4.04 -6.42
C VAL A 85 -1.68 -5.32 -7.14
N LYS A 86 -1.86 -5.23 -8.46
CA LYS A 86 -2.15 -6.41 -9.27
C LYS A 86 -1.00 -7.41 -9.16
N THR A 87 -1.31 -8.69 -9.06
CA THR A 87 -0.34 -9.79 -9.15
C THR A 87 0.21 -9.88 -10.58
N ASP A 88 1.30 -9.17 -10.84
CA ASP A 88 1.94 -9.13 -12.16
C ASP A 88 3.43 -8.90 -11.98
N ALA A 89 4.26 -9.83 -12.46
CA ALA A 89 5.72 -9.74 -12.35
C ALA A 89 6.30 -8.48 -13.00
N ALA A 90 5.62 -7.93 -14.03
CA ALA A 90 6.04 -6.70 -14.69
C ALA A 90 5.98 -5.45 -13.79
N LEU A 91 5.34 -5.53 -12.62
CA LEU A 91 5.26 -4.44 -11.64
C LEU A 91 6.41 -4.43 -10.64
N LEU A 92 7.26 -5.46 -10.63
CA LEU A 92 8.49 -5.46 -9.85
C LEU A 92 9.40 -4.32 -10.31
N ASN A 93 10.23 -3.83 -9.39
CA ASN A 93 11.25 -2.86 -9.72
C ASN A 93 12.38 -2.91 -8.69
N SER A 94 13.62 -2.94 -9.18
CA SER A 94 14.82 -3.14 -8.37
C SER A 94 15.04 -2.08 -7.29
N ALA A 95 14.40 -0.91 -7.36
CA ALA A 95 14.53 0.15 -6.36
C ALA A 95 13.56 0.03 -5.18
N PHE A 96 12.66 -0.96 -5.15
CA PHE A 96 11.61 -1.06 -4.13
C PHE A 96 11.51 -2.45 -3.49
N CYS A 97 10.70 -2.52 -2.44
CA CYS A 97 10.38 -3.75 -1.73
C CYS A 97 8.92 -4.16 -1.95
N TYR A 98 8.68 -5.46 -2.00
CA TYR A 98 7.37 -6.04 -2.26
C TYR A 98 7.08 -7.20 -1.32
N ILE A 99 5.79 -7.43 -1.05
CA ILE A 99 5.32 -8.58 -0.26
C ILE A 99 4.35 -9.38 -1.12
N LEU A 100 4.64 -10.66 -1.34
CA LEU A 100 3.79 -11.58 -2.09
C LEU A 100 3.30 -12.69 -1.17
N LYS A 101 1.98 -12.78 -0.97
CA LYS A 101 1.33 -13.91 -0.32
C LYS A 101 0.87 -14.91 -1.38
N VAL A 102 1.34 -16.14 -1.28
CA VAL A 102 0.92 -17.28 -2.10
C VAL A 102 0.25 -18.31 -1.19
N PRO A 103 -1.08 -18.47 -1.23
CA PRO A 103 -1.77 -19.49 -0.45
C PRO A 103 -1.46 -20.90 -0.97
N PHE A 104 -1.35 -21.88 -0.07
CA PHE A 104 -1.17 -23.29 -0.46
C PHE A 104 -2.50 -24.00 -0.74
N ASP A 105 -3.56 -23.57 -0.06
CA ASP A 105 -4.91 -24.09 -0.18
C ASP A 105 -5.92 -22.98 -0.43
N LYS A 106 -7.14 -23.35 -0.84
CA LYS A 106 -8.21 -22.41 -1.13
C LYS A 106 -8.83 -21.80 0.13
N ASP A 107 -8.60 -22.41 1.28
CA ASP A 107 -9.26 -22.05 2.55
C ASP A 107 -8.45 -21.05 3.39
N ASP A 108 -7.38 -20.49 2.81
CA ASP A 108 -6.50 -19.47 3.41
C ASP A 108 -5.88 -19.86 4.75
N THR A 109 -5.76 -21.16 5.02
CA THR A 109 -5.29 -21.61 6.34
C THR A 109 -3.77 -21.63 6.42
N SER A 110 -3.09 -21.68 5.27
CA SER A 110 -1.63 -21.67 5.19
C SER A 110 -1.11 -21.15 3.85
N GLY A 111 0.12 -20.61 3.86
CA GLY A 111 0.76 -20.09 2.66
C GLY A 111 2.22 -19.71 2.84
N ALA A 112 2.85 -19.34 1.73
CA ALA A 112 4.16 -18.72 1.70
C ALA A 112 4.04 -17.21 1.53
N ILE A 113 4.76 -16.46 2.34
CA ILE A 113 4.92 -15.01 2.21
C ILE A 113 6.34 -14.75 1.75
N TYR A 114 6.49 -14.14 0.59
CA TYR A 114 7.78 -13.71 0.07
C TYR A 114 7.92 -12.21 0.26
N VAL A 115 8.94 -11.80 1.00
CA VAL A 115 9.38 -10.41 1.11
C VAL A 115 10.50 -10.23 0.09
N TRP A 116 10.16 -9.69 -1.09
CA TRP A 116 11.10 -9.46 -2.16
C TRP A 116 11.76 -8.09 -1.99
N THR A 117 13.08 -8.07 -1.99
CA THR A 117 13.91 -6.86 -1.85
C THR A 117 14.68 -6.64 -3.15
N GLY A 118 14.38 -5.54 -3.83
CA GLY A 118 15.10 -5.14 -5.02
C GLY A 118 16.56 -4.82 -4.72
N SER A 119 17.44 -5.08 -5.69
CA SER A 119 18.89 -4.89 -5.55
C SER A 119 19.33 -3.45 -5.27
N LYS A 120 18.46 -2.46 -5.52
CA LYS A 120 18.65 -1.03 -5.27
C LYS A 120 17.72 -0.48 -4.19
N ALA A 121 16.93 -1.33 -3.55
CA ALA A 121 16.04 -0.91 -2.47
C ALA A 121 16.84 -0.44 -1.25
N ALA A 122 16.30 0.54 -0.53
CA ALA A 122 16.94 1.02 0.68
C ALA A 122 16.84 -0.03 1.81
N GLU A 123 17.92 -0.21 2.56
CA GLU A 123 17.97 -1.21 3.64
C GLU A 123 16.91 -0.98 4.72
N ASP A 124 16.56 0.30 4.99
CA ASP A 124 15.50 0.62 5.95
C ASP A 124 14.11 0.24 5.44
N GLU A 125 13.88 0.30 4.12
CA GLU A 125 12.65 -0.18 3.50
C GLU A 125 12.56 -1.71 3.48
N ALA A 126 13.68 -2.41 3.27
CA ALA A 126 13.75 -3.87 3.35
C ALA A 126 13.39 -4.38 4.75
N ARG A 127 13.98 -3.80 5.81
CA ARG A 127 13.65 -4.13 7.20
C ARG A 127 12.19 -3.81 7.53
N LEU A 128 11.67 -2.69 7.02
CA LEU A 128 10.27 -2.33 7.18
C LEU A 128 9.34 -3.32 6.48
N ALA A 129 9.72 -3.81 5.30
CA ALA A 129 8.94 -4.79 4.54
C ALA A 129 8.78 -6.10 5.31
N GLU A 130 9.88 -6.61 5.87
CA GLU A 130 9.87 -7.80 6.71
C GLU A 130 9.01 -7.61 7.97
N GLU A 131 9.13 -6.44 8.62
CA GLU A 131 8.33 -6.12 9.80
C GLU A 131 6.84 -6.04 9.47
N ILE A 132 6.48 -5.41 8.34
CA ILE A 132 5.09 -5.33 7.86
C ILE A 132 4.57 -6.74 7.57
N ALA A 133 5.33 -7.59 6.87
CA ALA A 133 4.92 -8.96 6.54
C ALA A 133 4.66 -9.79 7.81
N THR A 134 5.55 -9.70 8.80
CA THR A 134 5.43 -10.40 10.09
C THR A 134 4.24 -9.92 10.92
N GLN A 135 3.79 -8.67 10.73
CA GLN A 135 2.59 -8.13 11.40
C GLN A 135 1.30 -8.46 10.65
N MET A 136 1.38 -8.62 9.33
CA MET A 136 0.23 -8.94 8.47
C MET A 136 -0.18 -10.41 8.58
N TYR A 137 0.80 -11.31 8.69
CA TYR A 137 0.59 -12.76 8.59
C TYR A 137 1.07 -13.47 9.86
N ASP A 138 0.33 -14.50 10.28
CA ASP A 138 0.66 -15.30 11.45
C ASP A 138 1.72 -16.36 11.10
N LEU A 139 2.86 -16.31 11.80
CA LEU A 139 3.99 -17.23 11.61
C LEU A 139 3.67 -18.71 11.92
N SER A 140 2.58 -18.98 12.63
CA SER A 140 2.13 -20.35 12.91
C SER A 140 1.47 -21.02 11.70
N THR A 141 0.94 -20.22 10.78
CA THR A 141 0.20 -20.68 9.60
C THR A 141 0.95 -20.37 8.29
N HIS A 142 1.75 -19.31 8.30
CA HIS A 142 2.44 -18.82 7.12
C HIS A 142 3.95 -18.87 7.29
N SER A 143 4.65 -19.33 6.25
CA SER A 143 6.12 -19.27 6.18
C SER A 143 6.56 -17.96 5.53
N ILE A 144 7.32 -17.13 6.24
CA ILE A 144 7.87 -15.89 5.70
C ILE A 144 9.30 -16.14 5.20
N GLN A 145 9.58 -15.74 3.96
CA GLN A 145 10.88 -15.86 3.32
C GLN A 145 11.29 -14.50 2.76
N VAL A 146 12.42 -13.98 3.20
CA VAL A 146 13.04 -12.79 2.60
C VAL A 146 13.86 -13.26 1.41
N ILE A 147 13.60 -12.67 0.24
CA ILE A 147 14.28 -13.00 -1.01
C ILE A 147 14.87 -11.73 -1.63
N GLU A 148 16.12 -11.83 -2.04
CA GLU A 148 16.81 -10.77 -2.78
C GLU A 148 16.56 -10.94 -4.28
N GLU A 149 16.54 -9.82 -5.01
CA GLU A 149 16.46 -9.84 -6.47
C GLU A 149 17.53 -10.75 -7.10
N GLY A 150 17.11 -11.65 -7.98
CA GLY A 150 17.96 -12.63 -8.65
C GLY A 150 18.08 -13.97 -7.91
N ASN A 151 17.62 -14.06 -6.67
CA ASN A 151 17.59 -15.29 -5.87
C ASN A 151 16.15 -15.83 -5.70
N GLU A 152 15.24 -15.50 -6.63
CA GLU A 152 13.84 -15.92 -6.51
C GLU A 152 13.66 -17.43 -6.77
N PRO A 153 12.84 -18.13 -5.97
CA PRO A 153 12.57 -19.54 -6.20
C PRO A 153 11.76 -19.73 -7.50
N GLU A 154 12.21 -20.62 -8.38
CA GLU A 154 11.69 -20.75 -9.74
C GLU A 154 10.19 -21.10 -9.80
N ASN A 155 9.67 -21.89 -8.85
CA ASN A 155 8.34 -22.48 -8.97
C ASN A 155 7.22 -21.64 -8.33
N PHE A 156 7.32 -21.27 -7.05
CA PHE A 156 6.17 -20.70 -6.33
C PHE A 156 6.04 -19.18 -6.48
N PHE A 157 7.17 -18.47 -6.50
CA PHE A 157 7.16 -17.01 -6.56
C PHE A 157 6.63 -16.50 -7.91
N TRP A 158 7.19 -17.01 -9.02
CA TRP A 158 6.78 -16.59 -10.36
C TRP A 158 5.36 -17.06 -10.73
N VAL A 159 4.95 -18.25 -10.27
CA VAL A 159 3.56 -18.72 -10.46
C VAL A 159 2.58 -17.86 -9.67
N GLY A 160 2.94 -17.44 -8.45
CA GLY A 160 2.13 -16.48 -7.67
C GLY A 160 1.95 -15.15 -8.43
N LEU A 161 2.99 -14.67 -9.10
CA LEU A 161 2.93 -13.48 -9.96
C LEU A 161 2.36 -13.74 -11.38
N GLY A 162 1.81 -14.93 -11.61
CA GLY A 162 1.29 -15.40 -12.89
C GLY A 162 2.35 -16.06 -13.75
N GLU A 163 3.36 -15.30 -14.16
CA GLU A 163 4.52 -15.80 -14.91
C GLU A 163 5.73 -14.88 -14.71
N LYS A 164 6.92 -15.39 -14.98
CA LYS A 164 8.13 -14.55 -15.00
C LYS A 164 8.07 -13.62 -16.21
N LYS A 165 8.22 -12.32 -15.97
CA LYS A 165 8.26 -11.28 -16.99
C LYS A 165 9.44 -10.37 -16.78
N ASP A 166 9.83 -9.66 -17.83
CA ASP A 166 10.73 -8.53 -17.71
C ASP A 166 10.05 -7.41 -16.91
N TYR A 167 10.83 -6.74 -16.09
CA TYR A 167 10.40 -5.65 -15.25
C TYR A 167 11.48 -4.56 -15.20
N ASP A 168 11.08 -3.35 -14.81
CA ASP A 168 11.97 -2.20 -14.81
C ASP A 168 13.00 -2.30 -13.68
N LYS A 169 14.29 -2.16 -14.01
CA LYS A 169 15.38 -2.23 -13.03
C LYS A 169 15.87 -0.87 -12.57
N GLU A 170 15.34 0.19 -13.17
CA GLU A 170 15.69 1.56 -12.85
C GLU A 170 14.49 2.27 -12.22
N ALA A 171 14.76 3.27 -11.39
CA ALA A 171 13.73 4.16 -10.86
C ALA A 171 14.06 5.62 -11.15
N ASP A 172 14.68 5.87 -12.30
CA ASP A 172 15.14 7.20 -12.74
C ASP A 172 14.03 8.24 -12.73
N PHE A 173 12.78 7.82 -12.95
CA PHE A 173 11.61 8.69 -12.86
C PHE A 173 11.52 9.42 -11.50
N MET A 174 12.02 8.82 -10.41
CA MET A 174 12.07 9.46 -9.09
C MET A 174 12.94 10.71 -9.08
N SER A 175 14.02 10.73 -9.87
CA SER A 175 14.94 11.86 -10.01
C SER A 175 14.34 13.03 -10.81
N TYR A 176 13.29 12.77 -11.59
CA TYR A 176 12.62 13.77 -12.44
C TYR A 176 11.25 14.21 -11.90
N LEU A 177 10.88 13.80 -10.69
CA LEU A 177 9.60 14.19 -10.08
C LEU A 177 9.54 15.69 -9.80
N ARG A 178 8.50 16.35 -10.32
CA ARG A 178 8.23 17.79 -10.12
C ARG A 178 6.84 17.97 -9.53
N LEU A 179 6.73 18.75 -8.46
CA LEU A 179 5.46 19.05 -7.80
C LEU A 179 4.95 20.42 -8.25
N PHE A 180 3.70 20.49 -8.70
CA PHE A 180 3.07 21.75 -9.11
C PHE A 180 1.83 22.03 -8.26
N ARG A 181 1.68 23.29 -7.83
CA ARG A 181 0.42 23.81 -7.29
C ARG A 181 -0.35 24.46 -8.43
N CYS A 182 -1.52 23.90 -8.73
CA CYS A 182 -2.50 24.47 -9.64
C CYS A 182 -3.60 25.19 -8.84
N SER A 183 -3.87 26.46 -9.14
CA SER A 183 -4.92 27.25 -8.46
C SER A 183 -5.62 28.20 -9.42
N ASN A 184 -6.90 28.44 -9.15
CA ASN A 184 -7.74 29.43 -9.85
C ASN A 184 -8.15 30.60 -8.92
N GLU A 185 -7.52 30.75 -7.76
CA GLU A 185 -7.85 31.78 -6.75
C GLU A 185 -7.74 33.21 -7.29
N LYS A 186 -6.95 33.44 -8.35
CA LYS A 186 -6.73 34.75 -8.96
C LYS A 186 -7.72 35.07 -10.09
N GLY A 187 -8.72 34.21 -10.35
CA GLY A 187 -9.65 34.34 -11.47
C GLY A 187 -9.10 33.86 -12.82
N TYR A 188 -7.88 33.31 -12.84
CA TYR A 188 -7.30 32.59 -13.98
C TYR A 188 -6.50 31.38 -13.49
N PHE A 189 -6.41 30.35 -14.33
CA PHE A 189 -5.66 29.14 -14.02
C PHE A 189 -4.17 29.46 -13.94
N SER A 190 -3.58 29.23 -12.77
CA SER A 190 -2.16 29.47 -12.50
C SER A 190 -1.51 28.18 -12.02
N VAL A 191 -0.33 27.89 -12.57
CA VAL A 191 0.50 26.75 -12.19
C VAL A 191 1.81 27.30 -11.65
N SER A 192 2.16 26.91 -10.43
CA SER A 192 3.43 27.27 -9.80
C SER A 192 4.15 25.99 -9.39
N GLU A 193 5.41 25.87 -9.76
CA GLU A 193 6.24 24.76 -9.28
C GLU A 193 6.54 24.94 -7.80
N LYS A 194 6.35 23.88 -7.03
CA LYS A 194 6.80 23.77 -5.65
C LYS A 194 8.17 23.10 -5.70
N CYS A 195 9.21 23.92 -5.70
CA CYS A 195 10.57 23.44 -5.48
C CYS A 195 10.68 22.89 -4.04
N ALA A 196 11.39 21.77 -3.90
CA ALA A 196 11.79 21.23 -2.61
C ALA A 196 12.78 22.17 -1.90
#